data_AF-A0A350YEA2-F1
#
_entry.id   AF-A0A350YEA2-F1
#
_cell.length_a   1.000
_cell.length_b   1.000
_cell.length_c   1.000
_cell.angle_alpha   90.00
_cell.angle_beta   90.00
_cell.angle_gamma   90.00
#
_symmetry.space_group_name_H-M   'P 1'
#
loop_
_entity.id
_entity.type
_entity.pdbx_description
1 polymer ?
#
loop_
_entity_poly.entity_id
_entity_poly.type
_entity_poly.pdbx_seq_one_letter_code
_entity_poly.pdbx_strand_id
1 'polypeptide(L)'
;MSKLMNQASTATLDVQIPTSTKGITPVLVGRGGNIPDGTGSFQDEIIVTESFKISNVTVALKDLQHTWVGDIIVRLRHVETGTVVDLFRRPGQPQFSASGYSSDLNGDYSFNDAFSGNFDSAAADNDVIPSGEYAAIQPFSVFNGLSSVGTWQIIVNDCSAGDSGSLGSWMLTLA
;
A
#
# COMPACT_ATOMS: atom_id res chain seq x y z
N MET A 1 50.98 -23.57 -13.22
CA MET A 1 49.92 -23.18 -12.26
C MET A 1 49.10 -22.09 -12.92
N SER A 2 47.89 -22.43 -13.35
CA SER A 2 46.95 -21.49 -13.96
C SER A 2 46.44 -20.51 -12.92
N LYS A 3 46.29 -19.24 -13.29
CA LYS A 3 45.50 -18.28 -12.53
C LYS A 3 44.47 -17.70 -13.50
N LEU A 4 43.37 -18.43 -13.67
CA LEU A 4 42.18 -17.91 -14.31
C LEU A 4 41.61 -16.80 -13.41
N MET A 5 41.54 -15.59 -13.95
CA MET A 5 40.75 -14.50 -13.39
C MET A 5 39.30 -14.74 -13.78
N ASN A 6 38.47 -15.14 -12.83
CA ASN A 6 37.02 -15.23 -13.04
C ASN A 6 36.44 -13.82 -12.87
N GLN A 7 36.03 -13.20 -13.97
CA GLN A 7 35.24 -11.97 -13.92
C GLN A 7 33.87 -12.32 -13.36
N ALA A 8 33.47 -11.64 -12.29
CA ALA A 8 32.10 -11.72 -11.78
C ALA A 8 31.16 -11.05 -12.78
N SER A 9 30.38 -11.85 -13.51
CA SER A 9 29.29 -11.36 -14.34
C SER A 9 28.08 -11.09 -13.44
N THR A 10 27.72 -9.83 -13.25
CA THR A 10 26.40 -9.43 -12.73
C THR A 10 25.37 -9.74 -13.81
N ALA A 11 24.59 -10.81 -13.62
CA ALA A 11 23.46 -11.11 -14.47
C ALA A 11 22.28 -10.21 -14.08
N THR A 12 22.00 -9.18 -14.87
CA THR A 12 20.70 -8.51 -14.88
C THR A 12 19.72 -9.45 -15.59
N LEU A 13 18.67 -9.89 -14.89
CA LEU A 13 17.57 -10.62 -15.51
C LEU A 13 16.67 -9.61 -16.22
N ASP A 14 16.94 -9.37 -17.50
CA ASP A 14 15.98 -8.69 -18.38
C ASP A 14 14.88 -9.68 -18.77
N VAL A 15 13.77 -9.64 -18.05
CA VAL A 15 12.53 -10.30 -18.48
C VAL A 15 11.89 -9.44 -19.57
N GLN A 16 12.14 -9.80 -20.83
CA GLN A 16 11.39 -9.25 -21.97
C GLN A 16 10.01 -9.92 -22.01
N ILE A 17 8.96 -9.23 -21.57
CA ILE A 17 7.57 -9.69 -21.72
C ILE A 17 7.06 -9.27 -23.11
N PRO A 18 6.53 -10.20 -23.93
CA PRO A 18 6.01 -9.87 -25.25
C PRO A 18 4.72 -9.04 -25.14
N THR A 19 4.70 -7.91 -25.86
CA THR A 19 3.51 -7.07 -26.04
C THR A 19 2.47 -7.79 -26.91
N SER A 20 1.37 -8.24 -26.30
CA SER A 20 0.11 -8.49 -27.01
C SER A 20 -1.06 -7.88 -26.23
N THR A 21 -1.78 -6.98 -26.89
CA THR A 21 -2.94 -6.22 -26.39
C THR A 21 -4.17 -7.10 -26.24
N LYS A 22 -4.57 -7.41 -24.98
CA LYS A 22 -5.97 -7.59 -24.54
C LYS A 22 -6.08 -7.60 -23.01
N GLY A 23 -6.43 -6.44 -22.42
CA GLY A 23 -7.25 -6.31 -21.20
C GLY A 23 -6.80 -6.98 -19.89
N ILE A 24 -5.51 -7.18 -19.65
CA ILE A 24 -5.04 -7.60 -18.33
C ILE A 24 -4.65 -6.34 -17.58
N THR A 25 -5.42 -5.97 -16.56
CA THR A 25 -5.03 -4.91 -15.64
C THR A 25 -3.79 -5.41 -14.88
N PRO A 26 -2.61 -4.77 -15.04
CA PRO A 26 -1.41 -5.25 -14.40
C PRO A 26 -1.60 -5.18 -12.88
N VAL A 27 -1.29 -6.30 -12.23
CA VAL A 27 -1.25 -6.41 -10.77
C VAL A 27 0.21 -6.38 -10.38
N LEU A 28 0.63 -5.25 -9.83
CA LEU A 28 2.02 -5.00 -9.45
C LEU A 28 2.17 -5.32 -7.97
N VAL A 29 3.24 -6.00 -7.60
CA VAL A 29 3.46 -6.48 -6.23
C VAL A 29 4.69 -5.81 -5.65
N GLY A 30 4.48 -5.06 -4.58
CA GLY A 30 5.54 -4.52 -3.73
C GLY A 30 5.84 -5.45 -2.56
N ARG A 31 6.94 -5.15 -1.89
CA ARG A 31 7.43 -5.92 -0.74
C ARG A 31 6.75 -5.48 0.54
N GLY A 32 6.91 -6.30 1.57
CA GLY A 32 6.57 -5.97 2.93
C GLY A 32 7.76 -5.54 3.79
N GLY A 33 7.48 -5.22 5.04
CA GLY A 33 8.48 -4.91 6.04
C GLY A 33 7.87 -4.53 7.38
N ASN A 34 8.74 -4.32 8.36
CA ASN A 34 8.35 -3.88 9.69
C ASN A 34 7.89 -2.42 9.67
N ILE A 35 6.83 -2.13 10.42
CA ILE A 35 6.35 -0.77 10.66
C ILE A 35 7.12 -0.22 11.87
N PRO A 36 7.88 0.89 11.71
CA PRO A 36 8.59 1.51 12.83
C PRO A 36 7.63 2.05 13.90
N ASP A 37 7.84 1.64 15.16
CA ASP A 37 7.04 2.00 16.34
C ASP A 37 7.18 3.49 16.71
N GLY A 38 6.06 4.21 16.73
CA GLY A 38 5.89 5.62 17.14
C GLY A 38 6.72 6.69 16.43
N THR A 39 7.69 6.33 15.58
CA THR A 39 8.58 7.26 14.89
C THR A 39 8.98 6.74 13.51
N GLY A 40 8.91 7.61 12.50
CA GLY A 40 9.26 7.25 11.12
C GLY A 40 8.12 6.60 10.35
N SER A 41 8.46 5.77 9.36
CA SER A 41 7.50 5.10 8.48
C SER A 41 8.14 3.90 7.80
N PHE A 42 7.36 2.84 7.58
CA PHE A 42 7.65 1.87 6.54
C PHE A 42 7.31 2.48 5.17
N GLN A 43 8.18 2.29 4.19
CA GLN A 43 7.97 2.72 2.82
C GLN A 43 8.47 1.64 1.86
N ASP A 44 7.72 1.43 0.78
CA ASP A 44 8.12 0.57 -0.32
C ASP A 44 7.59 1.11 -1.65
N GLU A 45 8.25 0.75 -2.75
CA GLU A 45 8.07 1.36 -4.06
C GLU A 45 7.85 0.34 -5.18
N ILE A 46 6.94 0.68 -6.08
CA ILE A 46 6.69 -0.02 -7.34
C ILE A 46 6.98 0.94 -8.48
N ILE A 47 7.78 0.51 -9.45
CA ILE A 47 8.05 1.28 -10.68
C ILE A 47 7.09 0.81 -11.78
N VAL A 48 6.25 1.72 -12.26
CA VAL A 48 5.36 1.50 -13.40
C VAL A 48 6.02 2.06 -14.66
N THR A 49 6.29 1.19 -15.64
CA THR A 49 6.88 1.59 -16.93
C THR A 49 5.84 1.70 -18.04
N GLU A 50 4.69 1.07 -17.87
CA GLU A 50 3.60 1.05 -18.85
C GLU A 50 2.84 2.38 -18.80
N SER A 51 2.66 3.01 -19.97
CA SER A 51 2.01 4.30 -20.08
C SER A 51 0.58 4.18 -20.54
N PHE A 52 -0.35 4.51 -19.65
CA PHE A 52 -1.76 4.69 -19.94
C PHE A 52 -2.33 5.79 -19.03
N LYS A 53 -3.61 6.12 -19.27
CA LYS A 53 -4.36 7.07 -18.46
C LYS A 53 -5.11 6.30 -17.37
N ILE A 54 -4.86 6.68 -16.13
CA ILE A 54 -5.52 6.08 -14.98
C ILE A 54 -7.00 6.46 -14.99
N SER A 55 -7.84 5.47 -14.73
CA SER A 55 -9.28 5.56 -14.57
C SER A 55 -9.76 4.82 -13.32
N ASN A 56 -8.96 3.88 -12.80
CA ASN A 56 -9.20 3.15 -11.57
C ASN A 56 -7.89 2.79 -10.85
N VAL A 57 -7.93 2.79 -9.52
CA VAL A 57 -6.82 2.38 -8.65
C VAL A 57 -7.38 1.46 -7.56
N THR A 58 -6.75 0.30 -7.40
CA THR A 58 -6.94 -0.56 -6.22
C THR A 58 -5.60 -0.78 -5.53
N VAL A 59 -5.60 -0.65 -4.21
CA VAL A 59 -4.46 -1.02 -3.37
C VAL A 59 -4.88 -2.17 -2.47
N ALA A 60 -4.16 -3.30 -2.49
CA ALA A 60 -4.36 -4.39 -1.54
C ALA A 60 -3.16 -4.51 -0.61
N LEU A 61 -3.40 -4.46 0.69
CA LEU A 61 -2.45 -4.70 1.76
C LEU A 61 -2.58 -6.18 2.16
N LYS A 62 -1.48 -6.92 2.15
CA LYS A 62 -1.45 -8.34 2.42
C LYS A 62 -0.70 -8.62 3.71
N ASP A 63 -1.35 -9.36 4.60
CA ASP A 63 -0.82 -9.69 5.93
C ASP A 63 -0.36 -8.42 6.67
N LEU A 64 -1.28 -7.44 6.77
CA LEU A 64 -1.05 -6.25 7.59
C LEU A 64 -1.41 -6.58 9.04
N GLN A 65 -0.41 -6.48 9.90
CA GLN A 65 -0.50 -6.75 11.33
C GLN A 65 -0.03 -5.53 12.12
N HIS A 66 -0.81 -5.08 13.09
CA HIS A 66 -0.45 -4.05 14.07
C HIS A 66 -1.51 -4.02 15.17
N THR A 67 -1.08 -3.96 16.42
CA THR A 67 -1.99 -3.80 17.56
C THR A 67 -2.27 -2.33 17.75
N TRP A 68 -3.55 -1.93 17.78
CA TRP A 68 -4.00 -0.52 17.83
C TRP A 68 -4.04 0.25 16.49
N VAL A 69 -5.08 0.00 15.69
CA VAL A 69 -5.31 0.69 14.41
C VAL A 69 -5.33 2.22 14.51
N GLY A 70 -5.75 2.78 15.66
CA GLY A 70 -5.84 4.22 15.92
C GLY A 70 -4.51 4.97 15.77
N ASP A 71 -3.39 4.25 15.71
CA ASP A 71 -2.07 4.83 15.49
C ASP A 71 -1.60 4.77 14.04
N ILE A 72 -2.28 3.99 13.20
CA ILE A 72 -1.85 3.73 11.84
C ILE A 72 -2.40 4.74 10.84
N ILE A 73 -1.52 5.19 9.95
CA ILE A 73 -1.87 5.89 8.71
C ILE A 73 -1.27 5.11 7.55
N VAL A 74 -2.09 4.80 6.55
CA VAL A 74 -1.61 4.21 5.29
C VAL A 74 -1.90 5.16 4.14
N ARG A 75 -0.87 5.46 3.34
CA ARG A 75 -0.95 6.36 2.19
C ARG A 75 -0.39 5.74 0.93
N LEU A 76 -1.03 6.03 -0.19
CA LEU A 76 -0.48 5.84 -1.53
C LEU A 76 0.01 7.18 -2.08
N ARG A 77 1.22 7.20 -2.62
CA ARG A 77 1.81 8.36 -3.27
C ARG A 77 2.25 8.03 -4.69
N HIS A 78 1.88 8.89 -5.64
CA HIS A 78 2.54 8.94 -6.94
C HIS A 78 3.67 9.98 -6.86
N VAL A 79 4.92 9.54 -6.93
CA VAL A 79 6.09 10.34 -6.53
C VAL A 79 6.27 11.55 -7.45
N GLU A 80 6.12 11.37 -8.75
CA GLU A 80 6.40 12.36 -9.79
C GLU A 80 5.37 13.48 -9.80
N THR A 81 4.09 13.18 -9.56
CA THR A 81 3.05 14.22 -9.46
C THR A 81 2.96 14.80 -8.06
N GLY A 82 3.55 14.14 -7.06
CA GLY A 82 3.42 14.51 -5.65
C GLY A 82 2.02 14.27 -5.08
N THR A 83 1.14 13.58 -5.83
CA THR A 83 -0.22 13.27 -5.38
C THR A 83 -0.17 12.21 -4.29
N VAL A 84 -0.87 12.46 -3.19
CA VAL A 84 -0.94 11.55 -2.02
C VAL A 84 -2.40 11.35 -1.63
N VAL A 85 -2.76 10.11 -1.32
CA VAL A 85 -4.09 9.70 -0.86
C VAL A 85 -3.94 8.85 0.39
N ASP A 86 -4.70 9.16 1.44
CA ASP A 86 -4.86 8.28 2.59
C ASP A 86 -5.85 7.15 2.25
N LEU A 87 -5.42 5.90 2.44
CA LEU A 87 -6.33 4.74 2.43
C LEU A 87 -7.20 4.79 3.68
N PHE A 88 -6.56 4.92 4.83
CA PHE A 88 -7.17 5.23 6.11
C PHE A 88 -6.18 6.02 6.97
N ARG A 89 -6.70 6.77 7.94
CA ARG A 89 -5.90 7.59 8.86
C ARG A 89 -6.48 7.49 10.26
N ARG A 90 -5.70 6.92 11.18
CA ARG A 90 -5.95 6.88 12.63
C ARG A 90 -7.44 6.68 12.97
N PRO A 91 -8.05 5.54 12.58
CA PRO A 91 -9.47 5.31 12.78
C PRO A 91 -9.94 5.63 14.19
N GLY A 92 -11.09 6.29 14.29
CA GLY A 92 -11.65 6.83 15.53
C GLY A 92 -11.12 8.20 15.94
N GLN A 93 -10.07 8.75 15.32
CA GLN A 93 -9.62 10.10 15.63
C GLN A 93 -10.34 11.21 14.85
N PRO A 94 -10.51 12.40 15.46
CA PRO A 94 -10.44 12.69 16.89
C PRO A 94 -11.78 12.39 17.61
N GLN A 95 -12.77 11.84 16.90
CA GLN A 95 -14.16 11.81 17.33
C GLN A 95 -14.46 10.81 18.45
N PHE A 96 -13.85 9.63 18.40
CA PHE A 96 -13.96 8.60 19.44
C PHE A 96 -12.99 8.88 20.59
N SER A 97 -11.70 9.06 20.28
CA SER A 97 -10.68 9.38 21.27
C SER A 97 -9.46 10.07 20.63
N ALA A 98 -8.58 10.64 21.47
CA ALA A 98 -7.29 11.18 21.04
C ALA A 98 -6.28 10.10 20.62
N SER A 99 -6.57 8.82 20.88
CA SER A 99 -5.76 7.66 20.51
C SER A 99 -6.43 6.81 19.42
N GLY A 100 -7.63 7.17 18.95
CA GLY A 100 -8.39 6.36 17.99
C GLY A 100 -8.98 5.08 18.60
N TYR A 101 -9.35 4.13 17.74
CA TYR A 101 -9.81 2.80 18.13
C TYR A 101 -8.63 1.87 18.46
N SER A 102 -8.81 0.99 19.45
CA SER A 102 -7.82 0.01 19.90
C SER A 102 -7.89 -1.32 19.18
N SER A 103 -8.65 -1.40 18.09
CA SER A 103 -8.86 -2.63 17.33
C SER A 103 -7.60 -3.05 16.60
N ASP A 104 -7.38 -4.34 16.47
CA ASP A 104 -6.18 -4.90 15.86
C ASP A 104 -6.32 -5.04 14.34
N LEU A 105 -5.21 -4.84 13.64
CA LEU A 105 -5.00 -5.27 12.27
C LEU A 105 -4.36 -6.66 12.30
N ASN A 106 -4.95 -7.61 11.57
CA ASN A 106 -4.41 -8.96 11.41
C ASN A 106 -5.00 -9.64 10.16
N GLY A 107 -4.75 -9.06 8.98
CA GLY A 107 -5.35 -9.61 7.77
C GLY A 107 -5.06 -8.87 6.48
N ASP A 108 -5.91 -9.16 5.50
CA ASP A 108 -5.84 -8.63 4.14
C ASP A 108 -6.89 -7.54 3.93
N TYR A 109 -6.45 -6.36 3.48
CA TYR A 109 -7.31 -5.19 3.33
C TYR A 109 -7.12 -4.58 1.95
N SER A 110 -8.20 -4.50 1.17
CA SER A 110 -8.18 -3.90 -0.16
C SER A 110 -8.98 -2.60 -0.19
N PHE A 111 -8.45 -1.60 -0.89
CA PHE A 111 -9.01 -0.26 -0.98
C PHE A 111 -9.29 0.13 -2.42
N ASN A 112 -10.50 0.62 -2.69
CA ASN A 112 -10.96 1.14 -3.97
C ASN A 112 -12.16 2.09 -3.75
N ASP A 113 -12.31 3.10 -4.60
CA ASP A 113 -13.44 4.05 -4.54
C ASP A 113 -14.82 3.39 -4.78
N ALA A 114 -14.85 2.23 -5.44
CA ALA A 114 -16.07 1.48 -5.74
C ALA A 114 -16.47 0.47 -4.65
N PHE A 115 -15.62 0.23 -3.66
CA PHE A 115 -15.96 -0.64 -2.53
C PHE A 115 -16.93 0.05 -1.57
N SER A 116 -17.85 -0.72 -1.00
CA SER A 116 -18.87 -0.21 -0.08
C SER A 116 -18.52 -0.37 1.40
N GLY A 117 -17.47 -1.12 1.73
CA GLY A 117 -17.02 -1.31 3.10
C GLY A 117 -16.51 -0.01 3.71
N ASN A 118 -16.87 0.27 4.97
CA ASN A 118 -16.34 1.40 5.72
C ASN A 118 -15.31 0.91 6.73
N PHE A 119 -14.05 1.28 6.54
CA PHE A 119 -12.95 0.81 7.38
C PHE A 119 -13.01 1.36 8.81
N ASP A 120 -13.45 2.62 8.98
CA ASP A 120 -13.59 3.25 10.30
C ASP A 120 -14.72 2.62 11.11
N SER A 121 -15.85 2.31 10.47
CA SER A 121 -16.93 1.55 11.12
C SER A 121 -16.51 0.12 11.45
N ALA A 122 -15.80 -0.57 10.55
CA ALA A 122 -15.27 -1.90 10.82
C ALA A 122 -14.30 -1.91 12.00
N ALA A 123 -13.47 -0.86 12.14
CA ALA A 123 -12.64 -0.65 13.31
C ALA A 123 -13.47 -0.42 14.59
N ALA A 124 -14.52 0.39 14.53
CA ALA A 124 -15.38 0.67 15.68
C ALA A 124 -16.12 -0.58 16.21
N ASP A 125 -16.55 -1.46 15.31
CA ASP A 125 -17.49 -2.55 15.62
C ASP A 125 -16.80 -3.88 15.96
N ASN A 126 -15.49 -3.99 15.81
CA ASN A 126 -14.75 -5.26 15.97
C ASN A 126 -13.45 -5.07 16.76
N ASP A 127 -13.11 -6.06 17.57
CA ASP A 127 -11.82 -6.13 18.27
C ASP A 127 -10.66 -6.37 17.28
N VAL A 128 -10.89 -7.17 16.23
CA VAL A 128 -9.97 -7.38 15.11
C VAL A 128 -10.69 -7.00 13.83
N ILE A 129 -10.09 -6.10 13.05
CA ILE A 129 -10.73 -5.59 11.84
C ILE A 129 -10.83 -6.71 10.80
N PRO A 130 -12.05 -7.05 10.31
CA PRO A 130 -12.21 -8.11 9.33
C PRO A 130 -11.40 -7.84 8.05
N SER A 131 -10.78 -8.87 7.50
CA SER A 131 -10.23 -8.78 6.13
C SER A 131 -11.35 -8.48 5.14
N GLY A 132 -11.07 -7.67 4.12
CA GLY A 132 -12.11 -7.29 3.17
C GLY A 132 -11.77 -6.13 2.26
N GLU A 133 -12.82 -5.66 1.60
CA GLU A 133 -12.81 -4.58 0.62
C GLU A 133 -13.46 -3.33 1.22
N TYR A 134 -12.73 -2.22 1.22
CA TYR A 134 -13.09 -0.98 1.88
C TYR A 134 -12.93 0.23 0.96
N ALA A 135 -13.80 1.22 1.11
CA ALA A 135 -13.56 2.52 0.51
C ALA A 135 -12.36 3.20 1.18
N ALA A 136 -11.51 3.85 0.40
CA ALA A 136 -10.47 4.72 0.94
C ALA A 136 -11.09 5.98 1.56
N ILE A 137 -10.50 6.50 2.64
CA ILE A 137 -10.99 7.72 3.31
C ILE A 137 -10.80 8.98 2.43
N GLN A 138 -9.83 8.94 1.52
CA GLN A 138 -9.68 9.91 0.45
C GLN A 138 -9.82 9.21 -0.89
N PRO A 139 -10.55 9.78 -1.86
CA PRO A 139 -10.84 9.11 -3.11
C PRO A 139 -9.59 8.99 -3.99
N PHE A 140 -9.36 7.80 -4.54
CA PHE A 140 -8.32 7.56 -5.53
C PHE A 140 -8.58 8.25 -6.87
N SER A 141 -9.80 8.72 -7.12
CA SER A 141 -10.16 9.47 -8.34
C SER A 141 -9.28 10.70 -8.59
N VAL A 142 -8.53 11.19 -7.60
CA VAL A 142 -7.50 12.23 -7.79
C VAL A 142 -6.36 11.81 -8.73
N PHE A 143 -6.18 10.50 -8.94
CA PHE A 143 -5.23 9.97 -9.91
C PHE A 143 -5.80 9.87 -11.33
N ASN A 144 -7.13 10.02 -11.51
CA ASN A 144 -7.77 9.83 -12.81
C ASN A 144 -7.26 10.86 -13.85
N GLY A 145 -6.93 10.37 -15.04
CA GLY A 145 -6.37 11.17 -16.14
C GLY A 145 -4.87 11.46 -16.03
N LEU A 146 -4.23 11.13 -14.90
CA LEU A 146 -2.76 11.14 -14.80
C LEU A 146 -2.16 9.98 -15.61
N SER A 147 -0.87 10.08 -15.89
CA SER A 147 -0.13 8.94 -16.45
C SER A 147 0.11 7.91 -15.34
N SER A 148 -0.01 6.63 -15.67
CA SER A 148 0.38 5.51 -14.79
C SER A 148 1.89 5.42 -14.56
N VAL A 149 2.71 5.95 -15.48
CA VAL A 149 4.17 5.85 -15.44
C VAL A 149 4.74 6.64 -14.26
N GLY A 150 5.59 5.98 -13.49
CA GLY A 150 6.29 6.60 -12.38
C GLY A 150 6.52 5.65 -11.23
N THR A 151 7.04 6.20 -10.16
CA THR A 151 7.21 5.51 -8.89
C THR A 151 5.94 5.69 -8.05
N TRP A 152 5.35 4.55 -7.70
CA TRP A 152 4.25 4.47 -6.76
C TRP A 152 4.78 3.98 -5.41
N GLN A 153 4.53 4.76 -4.38
CA GLN A 153 5.07 4.53 -3.04
C GLN A 153 3.93 4.28 -2.06
N ILE A 154 4.00 3.16 -1.34
CA ILE A 154 3.18 2.96 -0.14
C ILE A 154 3.93 3.53 1.07
N ILE A 155 3.21 4.21 1.95
CA ILE A 155 3.75 4.78 3.17
C ILE A 155 2.86 4.35 4.33
N VAL A 156 3.43 3.63 5.29
CA VAL A 156 2.75 3.20 6.52
C VAL A 156 3.42 3.87 7.70
N ASN A 157 2.67 4.68 8.44
CA ASN A 157 3.12 5.34 9.65
C ASN A 157 2.41 4.76 10.86
N ASP A 158 3.17 4.44 11.88
CA ASP A 158 2.69 4.34 13.24
C ASP A 158 2.97 5.67 13.95
N CYS A 159 1.92 6.27 14.50
CA CYS A 159 1.93 7.61 15.07
C CYS A 159 2.01 7.62 16.60
N SER A 160 2.08 6.46 17.26
CA SER A 160 2.22 6.35 18.70
C SER A 160 3.22 5.26 19.05
N ALA A 161 3.91 5.42 20.18
CA ALA A 161 4.84 4.41 20.64
C ALA A 161 4.12 3.35 21.49
N GLY A 162 4.58 2.11 21.43
CA GLY A 162 4.14 1.02 22.32
C GLY A 162 3.62 -0.20 21.59
N ASP A 163 3.31 -0.06 20.30
CA ASP A 163 2.78 -1.12 19.45
C ASP A 163 3.66 -1.27 18.21
N SER A 164 3.83 -2.50 17.76
CA SER A 164 4.66 -2.76 16.57
C SER A 164 3.92 -3.70 15.63
N GLY A 165 4.26 -3.58 14.35
CA GLY A 165 3.55 -4.28 13.30
C GLY A 165 4.40 -4.49 12.07
N SER A 166 3.77 -5.07 11.06
CA SER A 166 4.39 -5.38 9.79
C SER A 166 3.36 -5.42 8.68
N LEU A 167 3.82 -5.18 7.47
CA LEU A 167 3.10 -5.48 6.24
C LEU A 167 3.82 -6.65 5.56
N GLY A 168 3.11 -7.70 5.16
CA GLY A 168 3.70 -8.83 4.43
C GLY A 168 4.01 -8.50 2.97
N SER A 169 3.06 -7.90 2.26
CA SER A 169 3.26 -7.31 0.93
C SER A 169 2.14 -6.33 0.58
N TRP A 170 2.25 -5.64 -0.54
CA TRP A 170 1.14 -4.85 -1.08
C TRP A 170 1.05 -5.01 -2.59
N MET A 171 -0.14 -4.73 -3.12
CA MET A 171 -0.43 -4.86 -4.53
C MET A 171 -1.07 -3.57 -5.04
N LEU A 172 -0.63 -3.13 -6.21
CA LEU A 172 -1.17 -1.98 -6.92
C LEU A 172 -1.77 -2.45 -8.24
N THR A 173 -3.05 -2.16 -8.43
CA THR A 173 -3.77 -2.42 -9.68
C THR A 173 -4.22 -1.08 -10.27
N LEU A 174 -3.81 -0.80 -11.50
CA LEU A 174 -4.12 0.44 -12.22
C LEU A 174 -4.82 0.11 -13.54
N ALA A 175 -5.98 0.73 -13.81
CA ALA A 175 -6.73 0.57 -15.06
C ALA A 175 -7.03 1.92 -15.69
#